data_AF-A0A7C0YD18-F1
#
_entry.id   AF-A0A7C0YD18-F1
#
_cell.length_a   1.000
_cell.length_b   1.000
_cell.length_c   1.000
_cell.angle_alpha   90.00
_cell.angle_beta   90.00
_cell.angle_gamma   90.00
#
_symmetry.space_group_name_H-M   'P 1'
#
loop_
_entity.id
_entity.type
_entity.pdbx_description
1 polymer ?
#
loop_
_entity_poly.entity_id
_entity_poly.type
_entity_poly.pdbx_seq_one_letter_code
_entity_poly.pdbx_strand_id
1 'polypeptide(L)'
;MGKRIIQQRRGRGSPTYRVPTYPFRPIISYRDVNGRVVDIVRDPIRNAPLGEVVYEDNSVGYIIAPEGLKVGDTIEKYIMPLSQVPEGTRVFAIETYPRSGPKLCRTSGSAAIVVSKSEKECIIQLPSKKVKKLHPECRVTVGIPAGEGRKEKPFIKAGTKWIVMHKRGKLYPRTSGVAMNAVDHPFGGG
;
A
#
# COMPACT_ATOMS: atom_id res chain seq x y z
N MET A 1 -25.75 31.71 -2.55
CA MET A 1 -24.39 31.19 -2.32
C MET A 1 -24.47 29.70 -2.02
N GLY A 2 -23.66 28.87 -2.66
CA GLY A 2 -23.66 27.41 -2.42
C GLY A 2 -23.02 27.02 -1.09
N LYS A 3 -23.29 25.79 -0.63
CA LYS A 3 -22.60 25.13 0.49
C LYS A 3 -21.31 24.46 0.00
N ARG A 4 -20.42 24.16 0.95
CA ARG A 4 -19.15 23.48 0.67
C ARG A 4 -19.36 22.00 0.32
N ILE A 5 -18.74 21.56 -0.77
CA ILE A 5 -18.76 20.16 -1.22
C ILE A 5 -17.92 19.23 -0.33
N ILE A 6 -18.12 17.92 -0.48
CA ILE A 6 -17.49 16.89 0.36
C ILE A 6 -15.96 17.00 0.39
N GLN A 7 -15.30 17.31 -0.73
CA GLN A 7 -13.83 17.43 -0.78
C GLN A 7 -13.31 18.55 0.13
N GLN A 8 -14.00 19.69 0.18
CA GLN A 8 -13.67 20.80 1.06
C GLN A 8 -13.90 20.47 2.53
N ARG A 9 -14.96 19.70 2.84
CA ARG A 9 -15.22 19.22 4.20
C ARG A 9 -14.16 18.21 4.65
N ARG A 10 -13.70 17.35 3.74
CA ARG A 10 -12.68 16.32 4.01
C ARG A 10 -11.35 16.92 4.47
N GLY A 11 -10.93 18.04 3.89
CA GLY A 11 -9.68 18.73 4.25
C GLY A 11 -9.64 19.24 5.69
N ARG A 12 -10.80 19.42 6.35
CA ARG A 12 -10.87 19.87 7.76
C ARG A 12 -10.49 18.77 8.77
N GLY A 13 -10.39 17.50 8.35
CA GLY A 13 -10.00 16.41 9.24
C GLY A 13 -11.03 16.03 10.30
N SER A 14 -12.32 16.27 10.03
CA SER A 14 -13.42 15.87 10.93
C SER A 14 -13.46 14.35 11.12
N PRO A 15 -14.02 13.86 12.25
CA PRO A 15 -14.05 12.42 12.56
C PRO A 15 -14.62 11.55 11.44
N THR A 16 -15.62 12.06 10.71
CA THR A 16 -16.27 11.38 9.57
C THR A 16 -15.30 10.95 8.46
N TYR A 17 -14.22 11.69 8.24
CA TYR A 17 -13.25 11.43 7.17
C TYR A 17 -11.91 10.90 7.68
N ARG A 18 -11.77 10.74 9.00
CA ARG A 18 -10.54 10.25 9.62
C ARG A 18 -10.52 8.73 9.54
N VAL A 19 -9.34 8.18 9.29
CA VAL A 19 -9.14 6.73 9.42
C VAL A 19 -9.15 6.40 10.91
N PRO A 20 -9.94 5.41 11.37
CA PRO A 20 -9.93 5.00 12.77
C PRO A 20 -8.51 4.67 13.23
N THR A 21 -8.14 5.13 14.43
CA THR A 21 -6.79 4.95 14.99
C THR A 21 -6.58 3.57 15.62
N TYR A 22 -7.66 2.92 16.04
CA TYR A 22 -7.65 1.70 16.85
C TYR A 22 -7.44 0.35 16.12
N PRO A 23 -7.53 0.20 14.79
CA PRO A 23 -7.00 -0.99 14.15
C PRO A 23 -5.51 -0.79 13.85
N PHE A 24 -4.67 -1.59 14.53
CA PHE A 24 -3.30 -1.99 14.18
C PHE A 24 -2.70 -1.24 12.98
N ARG A 25 -1.87 -0.22 13.26
CA ARG A 25 -1.17 0.60 12.24
C ARG A 25 0.34 0.35 12.28
N PRO A 26 0.80 -0.83 11.85
CA PRO A 26 2.23 -1.08 11.78
C PRO A 26 2.86 -0.15 10.75
N ILE A 27 3.92 0.53 11.18
CA ILE A 27 4.80 1.28 10.29
C ILE A 27 5.65 0.25 9.55
N ILE A 28 5.54 0.27 8.23
CA ILE A 28 6.35 -0.59 7.36
C ILE A 28 7.61 0.19 7.02
N SER A 29 8.74 -0.31 7.48
CA SER A 29 10.06 0.26 7.26
C SER A 29 11.06 -0.86 7.04
N TYR A 30 11.98 -0.65 6.11
CA TYR A 30 13.13 -1.52 5.95
C TYR A 30 14.23 -1.09 6.92
N ARG A 31 14.81 -2.07 7.62
CA ARG A 31 15.95 -1.90 8.51
C ARG A 31 17.18 -2.54 7.86
N ASP A 32 18.35 -2.08 8.27
CA ASP A 32 19.64 -2.59 7.80
C ASP A 32 20.15 -3.77 8.66
N VAL A 33 19.28 -4.31 9.52
CA VAL A 33 19.57 -5.44 10.41
C VAL A 33 18.85 -6.67 9.88
N ASN A 34 19.47 -7.83 10.03
CA ASN A 34 18.86 -9.11 9.67
C ASN A 34 17.75 -9.49 10.65
N GLY A 35 16.78 -10.25 10.13
CA GLY A 35 15.63 -10.63 10.91
C GLY A 35 14.93 -11.84 10.34
N ARG A 36 14.20 -12.51 11.23
CA ARG A 36 13.47 -13.74 10.95
C ARG A 36 11.97 -13.50 11.08
N VAL A 37 11.22 -14.04 10.13
CA VAL A 37 9.75 -13.98 10.16
C VAL A 37 9.23 -14.83 11.31
N VAL A 38 8.48 -14.21 12.22
CA VAL A 38 7.87 -14.89 13.37
C VAL A 38 6.42 -15.22 13.13
N ASP A 39 5.68 -14.34 12.46
CA ASP A 39 4.26 -14.55 12.17
C ASP A 39 3.82 -13.84 10.87
N ILE A 40 2.66 -14.22 10.34
CA ILE A 40 2.01 -13.59 9.21
C ILE A 40 0.66 -13.00 9.65
N VAL A 41 0.65 -11.68 9.83
CA VAL A 41 -0.47 -10.95 10.41
C VAL A 41 -1.34 -10.31 9.33
N ARG A 42 -2.65 -10.32 9.56
CA ARG A 42 -3.61 -9.62 8.70
C ARG A 42 -3.65 -8.12 9.03
N ASP A 43 -3.29 -7.28 8.07
CA ASP A 43 -3.55 -5.84 8.15
C ASP A 43 -5.04 -5.53 7.83
N PRO A 44 -5.78 -4.84 8.72
CA PRO A 44 -7.17 -4.46 8.48
C PRO A 44 -7.35 -3.31 7.48
N ILE A 45 -6.33 -2.47 7.29
CA ILE A 45 -6.36 -1.27 6.43
C ILE A 45 -5.76 -1.60 5.06
N ARG A 46 -4.60 -2.27 5.06
CA ARG A 46 -3.95 -2.72 3.83
C ARG A 46 -4.60 -4.02 3.37
N ASN A 47 -4.70 -4.18 2.05
CA ASN A 47 -5.33 -5.38 1.49
C ASN A 47 -4.41 -6.60 1.52
N ALA A 48 -3.11 -6.37 1.70
CA ALA A 48 -2.06 -7.38 1.71
C ALA A 48 -1.75 -7.81 3.14
N PRO A 49 -1.42 -9.10 3.37
CA PRO A 49 -0.91 -9.55 4.66
C PRO A 49 0.49 -8.98 4.93
N LEU A 50 0.86 -8.95 6.20
CA LEU A 50 2.16 -8.49 6.67
C LEU A 50 2.94 -9.66 7.27
N GLY A 51 4.24 -9.67 7.09
CA GLY A 51 5.14 -10.49 7.87
C GLY A 51 5.57 -9.71 9.12
N GLU A 52 5.37 -10.28 10.29
CA GLU A 52 5.98 -9.83 11.54
C GLU A 52 7.38 -10.41 11.64
N VAL A 53 8.35 -9.54 11.87
CA VAL A 53 9.76 -9.92 11.87
C VAL A 53 10.41 -9.44 13.16
N VAL A 54 11.10 -10.37 13.81
CA VAL A 54 12.05 -10.09 14.89
C VAL A 54 13.44 -9.97 14.28
N TYR A 55 14.04 -8.81 14.48
CA TYR A 55 15.40 -8.51 14.06
C TYR A 55 16.41 -8.95 15.12
N GLU A 56 17.68 -9.09 14.73
CA GLU A 56 18.77 -9.48 15.63
C GLU A 56 18.99 -8.49 16.80
N ASP A 57 18.59 -7.22 16.63
CA ASP A 57 18.58 -6.21 17.70
C ASP A 57 17.40 -6.36 18.69
N ASN A 58 16.68 -7.48 18.63
CA ASN A 58 15.43 -7.77 19.35
C ASN A 58 14.28 -6.80 19.05
N SER A 59 14.40 -5.97 18.02
CA SER A 59 13.32 -5.11 17.60
C SER A 59 12.29 -5.87 16.77
N VAL A 60 11.03 -5.47 16.87
CA VAL A 60 9.95 -5.99 16.02
C VAL A 60 9.67 -4.99 14.91
N GLY A 61 9.51 -5.50 13.68
CA GLY A 61 9.01 -4.71 12.57
C GLY A 61 8.11 -5.50 11.64
N TYR A 62 7.51 -4.78 10.71
CA TYR A 62 6.53 -5.34 9.79
C TYR A 62 6.94 -5.08 8.35
N ILE A 63 6.91 -6.14 7.54
CA ILE A 63 7.13 -6.08 6.11
C ILE A 63 5.85 -6.47 5.37
N ILE A 64 5.71 -6.04 4.11
CA ILE A 64 4.63 -6.55 3.26
C ILE A 64 5.02 -7.96 2.85
N ALA A 65 4.16 -8.94 3.13
CA ALA A 65 4.51 -10.32 2.84
C ALA A 65 4.56 -10.58 1.32
N PRO A 66 5.69 -11.06 0.78
CA PRO A 66 5.73 -11.62 -0.56
C PRO A 66 4.89 -12.90 -0.63
N GLU A 67 4.44 -13.24 -1.83
CA GLU A 67 3.81 -14.52 -2.08
C GLU A 67 4.79 -15.66 -1.76
N GLY A 68 4.33 -16.67 -1.01
CA GLY A 68 5.15 -17.80 -0.58
C GLY A 68 6.03 -17.55 0.65
N LEU A 69 5.91 -16.41 1.34
CA LEU A 69 6.57 -16.17 2.63
C LEU A 69 6.14 -17.21 3.67
N LYS A 70 7.09 -17.81 4.39
CA LYS A 70 6.82 -18.75 5.49
C LYS A 70 7.38 -18.24 6.81
N VAL A 71 6.77 -18.70 7.90
CA VAL A 71 7.31 -18.47 9.25
C VAL A 71 8.67 -19.16 9.36
N GLY A 72 9.64 -18.43 9.89
CA GLY A 72 11.02 -18.87 10.03
C GLY A 72 11.95 -18.46 8.89
N ASP A 73 11.45 -17.86 7.80
CA ASP A 73 12.30 -17.36 6.72
C ASP A 73 13.12 -16.12 7.14
N THR A 74 14.30 -15.95 6.56
CA THR A 74 15.17 -14.77 6.73
C THR A 74 14.78 -13.66 5.74
N ILE A 75 14.71 -12.41 6.21
CA ILE A 75 14.32 -11.25 5.38
C ILE A 75 15.25 -11.03 4.18
N GLU A 76 16.57 -11.19 4.35
CA GLU A 76 17.59 -10.83 3.34
C GLU A 76 17.32 -11.45 1.97
N LYS A 77 16.69 -12.62 1.94
CA LYS A 77 16.30 -13.31 0.71
C LYS A 77 15.30 -12.51 -0.13
N TYR A 78 14.48 -11.66 0.51
CA TYR A 78 13.38 -10.95 -0.13
C TYR A 78 13.68 -9.48 -0.36
N ILE A 79 14.42 -8.83 0.54
CA ILE A 79 14.67 -7.38 0.50
C ILE A 79 16.09 -7.13 0.04
N MET A 80 16.23 -6.41 -1.08
CA MET A 80 17.54 -6.07 -1.64
C MET A 80 17.51 -4.70 -2.32
N PRO A 81 18.68 -4.05 -2.51
CA PRO A 81 18.80 -2.83 -3.29
C PRO A 81 18.47 -3.10 -4.76
N LEU A 82 17.94 -2.08 -5.45
CA LEU A 82 17.57 -2.14 -6.86
C LEU A 82 18.74 -2.49 -7.77
N SER A 83 19.97 -2.12 -7.40
CA SER A 83 21.20 -2.49 -8.09
C SER A 83 21.37 -4.01 -8.24
N GLN A 84 21.02 -4.78 -7.21
CA GLN A 84 21.20 -6.24 -7.16
C GLN A 84 20.06 -7.01 -7.85
N VAL A 85 18.88 -6.42 -8.02
CA VAL A 85 17.73 -7.12 -8.61
C VAL A 85 17.92 -7.32 -10.12
N PRO A 86 17.76 -8.54 -10.69
CA PRO A 86 17.85 -8.75 -12.13
C PRO A 86 16.80 -7.96 -12.94
N GLU A 87 17.16 -7.54 -14.14
CA GLU A 87 16.22 -6.90 -15.07
C GLU A 87 15.08 -7.87 -15.45
N GLY A 88 13.88 -7.35 -15.71
CA GLY A 88 12.67 -8.14 -15.96
C GLY A 88 12.00 -8.70 -14.70
N THR A 89 12.64 -8.60 -13.53
CA THR A 89 12.08 -9.12 -12.28
C THR A 89 10.93 -8.24 -11.78
N ARG A 90 9.91 -8.88 -11.19
CA ARG A 90 8.82 -8.20 -10.48
C ARG A 90 9.27 -7.82 -9.07
N VAL A 91 8.98 -6.58 -8.69
CA VAL A 91 9.35 -6.00 -7.40
C VAL A 91 8.20 -5.19 -6.81
N PHE A 92 8.13 -5.12 -5.48
CA PHE A 92 7.11 -4.36 -4.77
C PHE A 92 7.67 -3.71 -3.52
N ALA A 93 6.82 -2.93 -2.83
CA ALA A 93 7.21 -2.18 -1.64
C ALA A 93 8.50 -1.35 -1.89
N ILE A 94 8.46 -0.47 -2.89
CA ILE A 94 9.66 0.19 -3.41
C ILE A 94 9.87 1.52 -2.68
N GLU A 95 11.12 1.80 -2.30
CA GLU A 95 11.54 3.10 -1.77
C GLU A 95 11.55 4.17 -2.88
N THR A 96 11.18 5.41 -2.54
CA THR A 96 11.32 6.55 -3.47
C THR A 96 12.69 7.19 -3.42
N TYR A 97 13.28 7.22 -2.23
CA TYR A 97 14.65 7.64 -1.96
C TYR A 97 15.32 6.56 -1.09
N PRO A 98 16.64 6.36 -1.18
CA PRO A 98 17.33 5.42 -0.31
C PRO A 98 16.96 5.66 1.16
N ARG A 99 16.62 4.59 1.89
CA ARG A 99 16.24 4.62 3.32
C ARG A 99 14.94 5.37 3.68
N SER A 100 14.14 5.81 2.69
CA SER A 100 12.84 6.45 2.95
C SER A 100 11.73 5.48 3.40
N GLY A 101 12.00 4.17 3.35
CA GLY A 101 11.02 3.11 3.55
C GLY A 101 10.06 2.96 2.36
N PRO A 102 9.34 1.83 2.28
CA PRO A 102 8.53 1.51 1.11
C PRO A 102 7.37 2.50 0.93
N LYS A 103 7.26 3.10 -0.26
CA LYS A 103 6.18 4.03 -0.63
C LYS A 103 5.37 3.55 -1.82
N LEU A 104 5.99 2.90 -2.80
CA LEU A 104 5.33 2.46 -4.03
C LEU A 104 4.98 0.96 -3.95
N CYS A 105 3.96 0.54 -4.70
CA CYS A 105 3.59 -0.87 -4.85
C CYS A 105 3.36 -1.61 -3.51
N ARG A 106 2.48 -1.06 -2.65
CA ARG A 106 2.25 -1.55 -1.27
C ARG A 106 0.96 -2.33 -1.07
N THR A 107 0.22 -2.60 -2.13
CA THR A 107 -1.10 -3.25 -2.06
C THR A 107 -1.04 -4.62 -2.71
N SER A 108 -1.95 -5.51 -2.35
CA SER A 108 -2.01 -6.87 -2.90
C SER A 108 -2.02 -6.87 -4.42
N GLY A 109 -1.19 -7.74 -5.02
CA GLY A 109 -1.05 -7.85 -6.48
C GLY A 109 -0.49 -6.60 -7.18
N SER A 110 0.00 -5.60 -6.45
CA SER A 110 0.64 -4.43 -7.04
C SER A 110 2.15 -4.63 -7.10
N ALA A 111 2.67 -5.12 -8.22
CA ALA A 111 4.10 -5.23 -8.50
C ALA A 111 4.51 -4.29 -9.65
N ALA A 112 5.74 -3.76 -9.58
CA ALA A 112 6.42 -3.10 -10.68
C ALA A 112 7.40 -4.07 -11.34
N ILE A 113 7.86 -3.74 -12.54
CA ILE A 113 8.88 -4.51 -13.27
C ILE A 113 10.14 -3.67 -13.37
N VAL A 114 11.31 -4.25 -13.10
CA VAL A 114 12.60 -3.61 -13.37
C VAL A 114 12.85 -3.66 -14.87
N VAL A 115 12.94 -2.49 -15.52
CA VAL A 115 13.09 -2.40 -16.98
C VAL A 115 14.55 -2.37 -17.37
N SER A 116 15.31 -1.47 -16.77
CA SER A 116 16.74 -1.33 -17.03
C SER A 116 17.46 -0.82 -15.78
N LYS A 117 18.73 -1.16 -15.68
CA LYS A 117 19.62 -0.72 -14.61
C LYS A 117 20.86 -0.04 -15.19
N SER A 118 21.27 1.02 -14.52
CA SER A 118 22.54 1.70 -14.76
C SER A 118 23.16 2.06 -13.41
N GLU A 119 24.46 2.37 -13.40
CA GLU A 119 25.17 2.70 -12.15
C GLU A 119 24.62 3.94 -11.44
N LYS A 120 23.99 4.86 -12.18
CA LYS A 120 23.46 6.12 -11.64
C LYS A 120 21.96 6.07 -11.35
N GLU A 121 21.20 5.32 -12.15
CA GLU A 121 19.74 5.28 -12.08
C GLU A 121 19.24 3.89 -12.45
N CYS A 122 18.17 3.45 -11.79
CA CYS A 122 17.40 2.29 -12.19
C CYS A 122 16.01 2.71 -12.66
N ILE A 123 15.54 2.08 -13.73
CA ILE A 123 14.26 2.38 -14.35
C ILE A 123 13.28 1.26 -14.04
N ILE A 124 12.15 1.61 -13.43
CA ILE A 124 11.07 0.68 -13.12
C ILE A 124 9.79 1.06 -13.87
N GLN A 125 9.02 0.07 -14.28
CA GLN A 125 7.67 0.25 -14.80
C GLN A 125 6.65 -0.05 -13.70
N LEU A 126 5.87 0.97 -13.33
CA LEU A 126 4.82 0.86 -12.32
C LEU A 126 3.59 0.09 -12.85
N PRO A 127 2.71 -0.43 -11.98
CA PRO A 127 1.44 -1.03 -12.37
C PRO A 127 0.54 -0.12 -13.23
N SER A 128 0.73 1.20 -13.12
CA SER A 128 0.07 2.20 -13.96
C SER A 128 0.67 2.34 -15.36
N LYS A 129 1.62 1.47 -15.74
CA LYS A 129 2.45 1.53 -16.95
C LYS A 129 3.38 2.74 -17.04
N LYS A 130 3.38 3.63 -16.04
CA LYS A 130 4.31 4.76 -15.98
C LYS A 130 5.71 4.27 -15.64
N VAL A 131 6.68 4.80 -16.37
CA VAL A 131 8.09 4.57 -16.11
C VAL A 131 8.56 5.55 -15.03
N LYS A 132 9.33 5.08 -14.05
CA LYS A 132 9.90 5.90 -12.99
C LYS A 132 11.37 5.57 -12.80
N LYS A 133 12.18 6.62 -12.69
CA LYS A 133 13.61 6.54 -12.36
C LYS A 133 13.79 6.59 -10.85
N LEU A 134 14.67 5.74 -10.33
CA LEU A 134 15.00 5.64 -8.91
C LEU A 134 16.52 5.48 -8.75
N HIS A 135 17.01 5.81 -7.55
CA HIS A 135 18.39 5.57 -7.18
C HIS A 135 18.67 4.06 -7.05
N PRO A 136 19.83 3.53 -7.48
CA PRO A 136 20.15 2.10 -7.39
C PRO A 136 20.13 1.54 -5.96
N GLU A 137 20.51 2.35 -4.97
CA GLU A 137 20.44 2.03 -3.52
C GLU A 137 19.01 2.01 -2.93
N CYS A 138 17.96 2.33 -3.70
CA CYS A 138 16.60 2.18 -3.21
C CYS A 138 16.29 0.70 -2.94
N ARG A 139 15.84 0.38 -1.74
CA ARG A 139 15.48 -0.99 -1.37
C ARG A 139 14.11 -1.38 -1.92
N VAL A 140 13.99 -2.64 -2.32
CA VAL A 140 12.75 -3.24 -2.84
C VAL A 140 12.57 -4.64 -2.28
N THR A 141 11.33 -5.12 -2.26
CA THR A 141 11.04 -6.54 -2.03
C THR A 141 10.88 -7.24 -3.38
N VAL A 142 11.59 -8.33 -3.60
CA VAL A 142 11.53 -9.15 -4.81
C VAL A 142 10.26 -10.02 -4.80
N GLY A 143 9.61 -10.13 -5.96
CA GLY A 143 8.41 -10.93 -6.17
C GLY A 143 7.13 -10.11 -6.27
N ILE A 144 6.02 -10.70 -5.83
CA ILE A 144 4.68 -10.11 -5.88
C ILE A 144 4.13 -10.04 -4.44
N PRO A 145 3.43 -8.96 -4.06
CA PRO A 145 2.78 -8.91 -2.76
C PRO A 145 1.65 -9.94 -2.67
N ALA A 146 1.59 -10.69 -1.58
CA ALA A 146 0.58 -11.71 -1.35
C ALA A 146 -0.86 -11.15 -1.37
N GLY A 147 -1.82 -12.04 -1.66
CA GLY A 147 -3.24 -11.72 -1.74
C GLY A 147 -3.68 -11.12 -3.08
N GLU A 148 -3.01 -11.50 -4.18
CA GLU A 148 -3.50 -11.28 -5.54
C GLU A 148 -4.90 -11.91 -5.73
N GLY A 149 -5.66 -11.45 -6.73
CA GLY A 149 -7.04 -11.92 -6.98
C GLY A 149 -8.11 -11.40 -6.01
N ARG A 150 -7.74 -10.69 -4.92
CA ARG A 150 -8.71 -10.16 -3.94
C ARG A 150 -9.84 -9.31 -4.54
N LYS A 151 -9.59 -8.63 -5.66
CA LYS A 151 -10.56 -7.76 -6.34
C LYS A 151 -11.54 -8.53 -7.22
N GLU A 152 -11.24 -9.78 -7.58
CA GLU A 152 -12.10 -10.61 -8.43
C GLU A 152 -13.38 -11.00 -7.69
N LYS A 153 -13.30 -11.16 -6.37
CA LYS A 153 -14.47 -11.42 -5.53
C LYS A 153 -15.31 -10.14 -5.34
N PRO A 154 -16.58 -10.12 -5.80
CA PRO A 154 -17.47 -8.99 -5.55
C PRO A 154 -17.86 -8.88 -4.08
N PHE A 155 -18.27 -7.68 -3.64
CA PHE A 155 -18.72 -7.45 -2.25
C PHE A 155 -20.07 -8.10 -1.94
N ILE A 156 -20.91 -8.31 -2.96
CA ILE A 156 -22.28 -8.87 -2.92
C ILE A 156 -23.26 -8.00 -2.12
N LYS A 157 -22.97 -7.68 -0.85
CA LYS A 157 -23.83 -6.94 0.07
C LYS A 157 -23.28 -5.56 0.42
N ALA A 158 -24.18 -4.59 0.60
CA ALA A 158 -23.83 -3.24 1.04
C ALA A 158 -23.16 -3.24 2.44
N GLY A 159 -23.59 -4.10 3.35
CA GLY A 159 -23.00 -4.23 4.69
C GLY A 159 -21.52 -4.62 4.65
N THR A 160 -21.14 -5.59 3.82
CA THR A 160 -19.73 -5.99 3.63
C THR A 160 -18.88 -4.82 3.12
N LYS A 161 -19.43 -4.04 2.17
CA LYS A 161 -18.76 -2.86 1.63
C LYS A 161 -18.63 -1.75 2.68
N TRP A 162 -19.66 -1.53 3.50
CA TRP A 162 -19.65 -0.56 4.60
C TRP A 162 -18.51 -0.84 5.58
N ILE A 163 -18.35 -2.09 6.03
CA ILE A 163 -17.27 -2.49 6.96
C ILE A 163 -15.89 -2.13 6.38
N VAL A 164 -15.66 -2.42 5.10
CA VAL A 164 -14.37 -2.12 4.44
C VAL A 164 -14.14 -0.62 4.25
N MET A 165 -15.17 0.15 3.92
CA MET A 165 -15.05 1.60 3.75
C MET A 165 -14.83 2.31 5.08
N HIS A 166 -15.54 1.90 6.14
CA HIS A 166 -15.41 2.45 7.47
C HIS A 166 -13.99 2.26 8.03
N LYS A 167 -13.41 1.06 7.90
CA LYS A 167 -12.01 0.78 8.29
C LYS A 167 -10.98 1.66 7.58
N ARG A 168 -11.29 2.16 6.38
CA ARG A 168 -10.42 3.03 5.58
C ARG A 168 -10.69 4.52 5.76
N GLY A 169 -11.59 4.91 6.66
CA GLY A 169 -12.03 6.31 6.80
C GLY A 169 -12.66 6.87 5.52
N LYS A 170 -13.28 6.02 4.71
CA LYS A 170 -13.97 6.44 3.47
C LYS A 170 -15.44 6.67 3.77
N LEU A 171 -15.93 7.85 3.39
CA LEU A 171 -17.37 8.15 3.39
C LEU A 171 -18.10 7.18 2.44
N TYR A 172 -18.99 6.37 3.00
CA TYR A 172 -19.86 5.43 2.31
C TYR A 172 -21.17 5.28 3.11
N PRO A 173 -22.35 5.26 2.47
CA PRO A 173 -22.61 5.40 1.02
C PRO A 173 -22.28 6.81 0.50
N ARG A 174 -22.17 6.95 -0.83
CA ARG A 174 -22.02 8.25 -1.49
C ARG A 174 -23.29 8.57 -2.27
N THR A 175 -23.80 9.77 -2.07
CA THR A 175 -24.88 10.35 -2.86
C THR A 175 -24.31 10.91 -4.17
N SER A 176 -25.02 10.71 -5.27
CA SER A 176 -24.68 11.33 -6.57
C SER A 176 -24.88 12.84 -6.47
N GLY A 177 -23.99 13.63 -7.09
CA GLY A 177 -24.11 15.09 -7.10
C GLY A 177 -25.36 15.60 -7.84
N VAL A 178 -25.87 14.82 -8.80
CA VAL A 178 -27.11 15.14 -9.54
C VAL A 178 -28.34 15.02 -8.65
N ALA A 179 -28.34 14.08 -7.72
CA ALA A 179 -29.44 13.89 -6.76
C ALA A 179 -29.40 14.88 -5.59
N MET A 180 -28.50 15.87 -5.61
CA MET A 180 -28.41 16.91 -4.59
C MET A 180 -29.12 18.18 -5.05
N ASN A 181 -29.37 19.10 -4.12
CA ASN A 181 -29.88 20.43 -4.45
C ASN A 181 -28.78 21.28 -5.13
N ALA A 182 -29.17 22.28 -5.93
CA ALA A 182 -28.26 23.25 -6.56
C ALA A 182 -27.35 23.98 -5.56
N VAL A 183 -27.81 24.12 -4.31
CA VAL A 183 -27.01 24.71 -3.23
C VAL A 183 -25.89 23.78 -2.75
N ASP A 184 -26.04 22.45 -2.83
CA ASP A 184 -25.12 21.48 -2.24
C ASP A 184 -24.09 20.95 -3.25
N HIS A 185 -24.41 20.95 -4.54
CA HIS A 185 -23.52 20.48 -5.61
C HIS A 185 -23.72 21.28 -6.91
N PRO A 186 -22.66 21.58 -7.69
CA PRO A 186 -22.79 22.26 -8.98
C PRO A 186 -23.64 21.55 -10.05
N PHE A 187 -23.95 20.27 -9.85
CA PHE A 187 -24.78 19.46 -10.75
C PHE A 187 -26.17 19.21 -10.18
N GLY A 188 -26.48 19.80 -9.03
CA GLY A 188 -27.73 19.60 -8.34
C GLY A 188 -28.82 20.55 -8.83
N GLY A 189 -30.07 20.15 -8.63
CA GLY A 189 -31.26 20.92 -8.98
C GLY A 189 -31.70 20.71 -10.43
N GLY A 190 -32.77 19.92 -10.60
CA GLY A 190 -33.48 19.73 -11.87
C GLY A 190 -32.69 18.96 -12.91
#